data_AF-S2XLI2-F1
#
_entry.id   AF-S2XLI2-F1
#
_cell.length_a   1.000
_cell.length_b   1.000
_cell.length_c   1.000
_cell.angle_alpha   90.00
_cell.angle_beta   90.00
_cell.angle_gamma   90.00
#
_symmetry.space_group_name_H-M   'P 1'
#
loop_
_entity.id
_entity.type
_entity.pdbx_description
1 polymer ?
#
loop_
_entity_poly.entity_id
_entity_poly.type
_entity_poly.pdbx_seq_one_letter_code
_entity_poly.pdbx_strand_id
1 'polypeptide(L)'
;MNYWFYRLKEVVDSPYSYNNIDNIEQDVFIAKDRNEAKQYLKEKYPDLPLRKPKNALAGTQYLYLTESDEYWYNRLYGEVNVQCCWCNNTTTVIGEKNVLRNRNGDFCSTDCKEASEQKEQQEWIDKEDHVCIKEQNGILVGYIYKITNKRTMSCYVGQTVNAPLFRWWQHLKCDSKFEQSDLSELVFEVLEVVHYDAKTDAIYTNAKDKLNNREASYIRLFDAVEEGYNAVQPKEHEATLFDLI
;
A
#
# COMPACT_ATOMS: atom_id res chain seq x y z
N MET A 1 0.20 16.78 -36.80
CA MET A 1 1.45 16.14 -36.35
C MET A 1 1.03 14.91 -35.57
N ASN A 2 1.64 13.76 -35.84
CA ASN A 2 1.24 12.48 -35.26
C ASN A 2 2.40 11.91 -34.43
N TYR A 3 2.06 11.15 -33.39
CA TYR A 3 3.03 10.46 -32.56
C TYR A 3 3.29 9.07 -33.13
N TRP A 4 4.55 8.66 -33.15
CA TRP A 4 5.00 7.39 -33.68
C TRP A 4 5.85 6.69 -32.64
N PHE A 5 5.61 5.39 -32.46
CA PHE A 5 6.37 4.54 -31.56
C PHE A 5 7.20 3.57 -32.38
N TYR A 6 8.49 3.46 -32.10
CA TYR A 6 9.30 2.38 -32.67
C TYR A 6 9.89 1.47 -31.61
N ARG A 7 10.12 0.21 -32.01
CA ARG A 7 10.90 -0.77 -31.26
C ARG A 7 11.99 -1.34 -32.16
N LEU A 8 13.23 -1.27 -31.70
CA LEU A 8 14.33 -2.09 -32.20
C LEU A 8 14.25 -3.45 -31.52
N LYS A 9 14.12 -4.50 -32.32
CA LYS A 9 13.95 -5.87 -31.87
C LYS A 9 15.07 -6.73 -32.41
N GLU A 10 15.50 -7.71 -31.63
CA GLU A 10 16.45 -8.75 -32.04
C GLU A 10 15.82 -10.13 -31.89
N VAL A 11 16.01 -10.98 -32.89
CA VAL A 11 15.67 -12.39 -32.80
C VAL A 11 16.73 -13.09 -31.96
N VAL A 12 16.34 -13.71 -30.86
CA VAL A 12 17.25 -14.40 -29.95
C VAL A 12 16.89 -15.87 -29.86
N ASP A 13 17.89 -16.74 -29.71
CA ASP A 13 17.68 -18.16 -29.42
C ASP A 13 17.82 -18.36 -27.91
N SER A 14 16.78 -17.98 -27.17
CA SER A 14 16.78 -18.02 -25.70
C SER A 14 15.50 -18.64 -25.17
N PRO A 15 15.59 -19.67 -24.31
CA PRO A 15 14.41 -20.31 -23.71
C PRO A 15 13.65 -19.37 -22.76
N TYR A 16 14.22 -18.21 -22.42
CA TYR A 16 13.61 -17.22 -21.54
C TYR A 16 12.90 -16.09 -22.29
N SER A 17 13.03 -16.04 -23.62
CA SER A 17 12.45 -14.96 -24.43
C SER A 17 11.06 -15.33 -24.95
N TYR A 18 10.09 -14.43 -24.81
CA TYR A 18 8.75 -14.63 -25.35
C TYR A 18 8.79 -14.50 -26.89
N ASN A 19 8.54 -15.60 -27.61
CA ASN A 19 8.63 -15.70 -29.08
C ASN A 19 10.03 -15.54 -29.69
N ASN A 20 11.12 -15.81 -28.97
CA ASN A 20 12.49 -15.70 -29.51
C ASN A 20 12.81 -14.26 -29.98
N ILE A 21 12.31 -13.24 -29.24
CA ILE A 21 12.45 -11.82 -29.59
C ILE A 21 12.71 -10.99 -28.33
N ASP A 22 13.78 -10.19 -28.36
CA ASP A 22 14.08 -9.18 -27.36
C ASP A 22 13.85 -7.76 -27.90
N ASN A 23 13.43 -6.83 -27.03
CA ASN A 23 13.36 -5.40 -27.36
C ASN A 23 14.64 -4.72 -26.87
N ILE A 24 15.46 -4.24 -27.81
CA ILE A 24 16.73 -3.56 -27.51
C ILE A 24 16.47 -2.10 -27.15
N GLU A 25 15.70 -1.42 -27.98
CA GLU A 25 15.45 0.01 -27.86
C GLU A 25 13.99 0.27 -28.20
N GLN A 26 13.39 1.24 -27.53
CA GLN A 26 12.05 1.72 -27.84
C GLN A 26 11.92 3.19 -27.51
N ASP A 27 11.17 3.92 -28.34
CA ASP A 27 11.02 5.36 -28.19
C ASP A 27 9.80 5.90 -28.96
N VAL A 28 9.37 7.11 -28.62
CA VAL A 28 8.27 7.85 -29.23
C VAL A 28 8.82 9.12 -29.88
N PHE A 29 8.37 9.43 -31.09
CA PHE A 29 8.78 10.65 -31.79
C PHE A 29 7.63 11.23 -32.61
N ILE A 30 7.77 12.49 -33.02
CA ILE A 30 6.73 13.21 -33.77
C ILE A 30 7.10 13.23 -35.26
N ALA A 31 6.15 12.88 -36.11
CA ALA A 31 6.26 13.02 -37.57
C ALA A 31 4.88 13.38 -38.16
N LYS A 32 4.85 14.06 -39.31
CA LYS A 32 3.60 14.48 -39.97
C LYS A 32 2.80 13.28 -40.45
N ASP A 33 3.47 12.28 -41.00
CA ASP A 33 2.86 11.07 -41.54
C ASP A 33 3.76 9.85 -41.42
N ARG A 34 3.25 8.69 -41.86
CA ARG A 34 3.97 7.41 -41.80
C ARG A 34 5.22 7.40 -42.67
N ASN A 35 5.24 8.13 -43.79
CA ASN A 35 6.37 8.13 -44.71
C ASN A 35 7.54 8.93 -44.11
N GLU A 36 7.26 10.08 -43.51
CA GLU A 36 8.25 10.85 -42.75
C GLU A 36 8.78 10.04 -41.56
N ALA A 37 7.90 9.32 -40.84
CA ALA A 37 8.32 8.44 -39.76
C ALA A 37 9.25 7.30 -40.21
N LYS A 38 8.98 6.71 -41.38
CA LYS A 38 9.87 5.71 -42.00
C LYS A 38 11.20 6.31 -42.44
N GLN A 39 11.19 7.54 -42.94
CA GLN A 39 12.41 8.24 -43.35
C GLN A 39 13.32 8.51 -42.15
N TYR A 40 12.76 9.04 -41.05
CA TYR A 40 13.49 9.22 -39.79
C TYR A 40 14.17 7.93 -39.32
N LEU A 41 13.44 6.80 -39.35
CA LEU A 41 14.02 5.51 -38.97
C LEU A 41 15.10 5.01 -39.93
N LYS A 42 14.98 5.29 -41.23
CA LYS A 42 16.04 4.96 -42.20
C LYS A 42 17.28 5.83 -42.05
N GLU A 43 17.13 7.07 -41.60
CA GLU A 43 18.26 7.94 -41.30
C GLU A 43 18.97 7.47 -40.02
N LYS A 44 18.22 7.08 -38.98
CA LYS A 44 18.77 6.57 -37.72
C LYS A 44 19.34 5.14 -37.84
N TYR A 45 18.68 4.27 -38.60
CA TYR A 45 19.07 2.87 -38.81
C TYR A 45 18.99 2.49 -40.31
N PRO A 46 20.00 2.85 -41.12
CA PRO A 46 19.96 2.68 -42.57
C PRO A 46 19.75 1.25 -43.05
N ASP A 47 20.35 0.29 -42.35
CA ASP A 47 20.43 -1.11 -42.80
C ASP A 47 19.32 -2.01 -42.21
N LEU A 48 18.49 -1.49 -41.30
CA LEU A 48 17.51 -2.30 -40.58
C LEU A 48 16.15 -2.33 -41.28
N PRO A 49 15.56 -3.53 -41.47
CA PRO A 49 14.23 -3.64 -42.05
C PRO A 49 13.15 -3.20 -41.06
N LEU A 50 12.12 -2.50 -41.55
CA LEU A 50 10.95 -2.04 -40.77
C LEU A 50 9.91 -3.15 -40.45
N ARG A 51 10.33 -4.42 -40.58
CA ARG A 51 9.52 -5.59 -40.24
C ARG A 51 10.43 -6.80 -40.04
N LYS A 52 9.95 -7.79 -39.28
CA LYS A 52 10.64 -9.07 -39.13
C LYS A 52 10.83 -9.76 -40.50
N PRO A 53 12.06 -10.12 -40.89
CA PRO A 53 12.29 -10.97 -42.05
C PRO A 53 11.66 -12.36 -41.88
N LYS A 54 11.16 -12.97 -42.97
CA LYS A 54 10.50 -14.28 -42.90
C LYS A 54 11.43 -15.39 -42.39
N ASN A 55 12.70 -15.36 -42.79
CA ASN A 55 13.73 -16.34 -42.43
C ASN A 55 14.79 -15.71 -41.52
N ALA A 56 14.34 -14.96 -40.51
CA ALA A 56 15.25 -14.31 -39.55
C ALA A 56 15.96 -15.35 -38.68
N LEU A 57 17.29 -15.32 -38.68
CA LEU A 57 18.13 -16.12 -37.80
C LEU A 57 18.33 -15.40 -36.45
N ALA A 58 18.81 -16.11 -35.43
CA ALA A 58 19.26 -15.48 -34.20
C ALA A 58 20.30 -14.38 -34.48
N GLY A 59 20.23 -13.26 -33.79
CA GLY A 59 21.00 -12.04 -34.05
C GLY A 59 20.37 -11.11 -35.10
N THR A 60 19.28 -11.50 -35.77
CA THR A 60 18.63 -10.63 -36.77
C THR A 60 17.90 -9.48 -36.08
N GLN A 61 18.31 -8.26 -36.37
CA GLN A 61 17.65 -7.05 -35.89
C GLN A 61 16.64 -6.49 -36.89
N TYR A 62 15.54 -5.94 -36.39
CA TYR A 62 14.53 -5.27 -37.20
C TYR A 62 13.77 -4.22 -36.37
N LEU A 63 13.17 -3.26 -37.08
CA LEU A 63 12.37 -2.21 -36.48
C LEU A 63 10.89 -2.54 -36.60
N TYR A 64 10.11 -2.15 -35.59
CA TYR A 64 8.66 -2.16 -35.62
C TYR A 64 8.16 -0.74 -35.41
N LEU A 65 7.42 -0.20 -36.38
CA LEU A 65 6.86 1.16 -36.35
C LEU A 65 5.33 1.09 -36.25
N THR A 66 4.77 1.77 -35.26
CA THR A 66 3.32 1.90 -35.04
C THR A 66 2.95 3.35 -34.75
N GLU A 67 1.70 3.70 -35.01
CA GLU A 67 1.12 4.95 -34.50
C GLU A 67 1.08 4.89 -32.96
N SER A 68 1.23 6.06 -32.36
CA SER A 68 1.21 6.30 -30.92
C SER A 68 0.28 7.48 -30.63
N ASP A 69 0.16 7.81 -29.36
CA ASP A 69 -0.54 8.98 -28.87
C ASP A 69 0.42 9.93 -28.13
N GLU A 70 -0.12 11.09 -27.79
CA GLU A 70 0.53 12.11 -26.98
C GLU A 70 0.87 11.61 -25.57
N TYR A 71 0.06 10.68 -25.03
CA TYR A 71 0.28 10.12 -23.70
C TYR A 71 1.66 9.46 -23.60
N TRP A 72 2.04 8.62 -24.56
CA TRP A 72 3.35 7.98 -24.57
C TRP A 72 4.50 8.97 -24.76
N TYR A 73 4.29 10.01 -25.57
CA TYR A 73 5.30 11.06 -25.77
C TYR A 73 5.53 11.83 -24.46
N ASN A 74 4.46 12.29 -23.81
CA ASN A 74 4.53 13.01 -22.54
C ASN A 74 5.09 12.13 -21.41
N ARG A 75 4.82 10.83 -21.43
CA ARG A 75 5.41 9.89 -20.48
C ARG A 75 6.93 9.76 -20.60
N LEU A 76 7.49 9.98 -21.79
CA LEU A 76 8.94 9.91 -22.05
C LEU A 76 9.64 11.28 -21.98
N TYR A 77 8.96 12.34 -22.40
CA TYR A 77 9.54 13.66 -22.65
C TYR A 77 8.82 14.82 -21.97
N GLY A 78 7.66 14.59 -21.36
CA GLY A 78 6.91 15.61 -20.64
C GLY A 78 7.59 15.99 -19.34
N GLU A 79 7.55 17.28 -19.00
CA GLU A 79 8.06 17.76 -17.72
C GLU A 79 7.09 17.40 -16.59
N VAL A 80 7.60 16.76 -15.54
CA VAL A 80 6.86 16.36 -14.35
C VAL A 80 7.49 17.04 -13.14
N ASN A 81 6.70 17.85 -12.43
CA ASN A 81 7.11 18.41 -11.15
C ASN A 81 6.89 17.37 -10.05
N VAL A 82 7.99 16.94 -9.43
CA VAL A 82 8.03 15.92 -8.39
C VAL A 82 8.32 16.60 -7.06
N GLN A 83 7.40 16.46 -6.10
CA GLN A 83 7.66 16.84 -4.72
C GLN A 83 8.20 15.61 -3.97
N CYS A 84 9.42 15.70 -3.46
CA CYS A 84 10.08 14.60 -2.77
C CYS A 84 9.37 14.30 -1.44
N CYS A 85 8.92 13.06 -1.23
CA CYS A 85 8.28 12.65 0.02
C CYS A 85 9.26 12.55 1.21
N TRP A 86 10.58 12.55 0.94
CA TRP A 86 11.61 12.49 1.98
C TRP A 86 12.05 13.88 2.48
N CYS A 87 12.40 14.79 1.56
CA CYS A 87 12.98 16.09 1.90
C CYS A 87 12.08 17.29 1.56
N ASN A 88 10.88 17.05 1.01
CA ASN A 88 9.92 18.06 0.56
C ASN A 88 10.42 19.01 -0.54
N ASN A 89 11.60 18.77 -1.11
CA ASN A 89 12.09 19.55 -2.23
C ASN A 89 11.31 19.24 -3.52
N THR A 90 11.07 20.25 -4.35
CA THR A 90 10.42 20.09 -5.64
C THR A 90 11.47 20.11 -6.75
N THR A 91 11.43 19.11 -7.63
CA THR A 91 12.32 19.01 -8.80
C THR A 91 11.52 18.73 -10.06
N THR A 92 12.02 19.16 -11.20
CA THR A 92 11.41 18.88 -12.51
C THR A 92 12.16 17.73 -13.17
N VAL A 93 11.45 16.66 -13.50
CA VAL A 93 11.97 15.47 -14.18
C VAL A 93 11.38 15.41 -15.58
N ILE A 94 12.22 15.14 -16.58
CA ILE A 94 11.77 14.89 -17.95
C ILE A 94 11.36 13.43 -18.07
N GLY A 95 10.11 13.19 -18.44
CA GLY A 95 9.52 11.88 -18.62
C GLY A 95 9.12 11.24 -17.29
N GLU A 96 7.83 10.96 -17.14
CA GLU A 96 7.27 10.26 -15.98
C GLU A 96 7.98 8.93 -15.67
N LYS A 97 8.48 8.22 -16.70
CA LYS A 97 9.23 6.97 -16.52
C LYS A 97 10.52 7.12 -15.70
N ASN A 98 11.07 8.33 -15.63
CA ASN A 98 12.33 8.63 -14.96
C ASN A 98 12.10 9.14 -13.53
N VAL A 99 10.84 9.31 -13.11
CA VAL A 99 10.51 9.68 -11.73
C VAL A 99 10.91 8.52 -10.81
N LEU A 100 11.71 8.83 -9.80
CA LEU A 100 12.10 7.87 -8.78
C LEU A 100 10.92 7.65 -7.84
N ARG A 101 10.40 6.42 -7.76
CA ARG A 101 9.23 6.06 -6.95
C ARG A 101 9.48 4.82 -6.10
N ASN A 102 8.82 4.74 -4.95
CA ASN A 102 8.60 3.53 -4.14
C ASN A 102 7.20 3.56 -3.49
N ARG A 103 6.93 2.69 -2.50
CA ARG A 103 5.63 2.64 -1.80
C ARG A 103 5.28 3.92 -1.02
N ASN A 104 6.26 4.73 -0.62
CA ASN A 104 6.08 5.98 0.13
C ASN A 104 5.89 7.21 -0.76
N GLY A 105 6.02 7.07 -2.08
CA GLY A 105 5.81 8.14 -3.04
C GLY A 105 7.01 8.40 -3.93
N ASP A 106 7.15 9.67 -4.34
CA ASP A 106 8.10 10.12 -5.34
C ASP A 106 9.31 10.84 -4.69
N PHE A 107 10.48 10.75 -5.32
CA PHE A 107 11.75 11.24 -4.76
C PHE A 107 12.48 12.16 -5.72
N CYS A 108 13.18 13.17 -5.19
CA CYS A 108 13.99 14.08 -5.99
C CYS A 108 15.38 13.52 -6.35
N SER A 109 15.86 12.50 -5.64
CA SER A 109 17.17 11.89 -5.88
C SER A 109 17.22 10.44 -5.42
N THR A 110 18.18 9.68 -5.96
CA THR A 110 18.44 8.30 -5.54
C THR A 110 18.78 8.24 -4.05
N ASP A 111 19.57 9.20 -3.54
CA ASP A 111 19.91 9.28 -2.12
C ASP A 111 18.67 9.42 -1.23
N CYS A 112 17.67 10.22 -1.62
CA CYS A 112 16.43 10.37 -0.86
C CYS A 112 15.59 9.09 -0.88
N LYS A 113 15.56 8.40 -2.03
CA LYS A 113 14.88 7.12 -2.18
C LYS A 113 15.54 6.04 -1.30
N GLU A 114 16.86 5.90 -1.38
CA GLU A 114 17.63 4.94 -0.61
C GLU A 114 17.54 5.22 0.90
N ALA A 115 17.61 6.50 1.32
CA ALA A 115 17.43 6.88 2.72
C ALA A 115 16.03 6.50 3.24
N SER A 116 14.98 6.68 2.44
CA SER A 116 13.64 6.22 2.77
C SER A 116 13.58 4.71 2.89
N GLU A 117 14.16 3.96 1.95
CA GLU A 117 14.16 2.48 1.97
C GLU A 117 14.99 1.91 3.13
N GLN A 118 16.08 2.57 3.51
CA GLN A 118 16.87 2.18 4.68
C GLN A 118 16.13 2.43 5.98
N LYS A 119 15.37 3.53 6.09
CA LYS A 119 14.50 3.78 7.23
C LYS A 119 13.41 2.71 7.35
N GLU A 120 12.84 2.27 6.23
CA GLU A 120 11.88 1.15 6.21
C GLU A 120 12.51 -0.17 6.68
N GLN A 121 13.72 -0.48 6.23
CA GLN A 121 14.44 -1.67 6.68
C GLN A 121 14.82 -1.62 8.16
N GLN A 122 14.81 -0.43 8.76
CA GLN A 122 15.01 -0.20 10.18
C GLN A 122 13.69 -0.11 10.98
N GLU A 123 12.53 -0.38 10.36
CA GLU A 123 11.20 -0.24 10.99
C GLU A 123 11.10 -1.08 12.28
N TRP A 124 11.46 -0.43 13.37
CA TRP A 124 10.86 -0.64 14.67
C TRP A 124 9.36 -0.47 14.48
N ILE A 125 8.58 -1.46 14.92
CA ILE A 125 7.12 -1.37 14.91
C ILE A 125 6.77 -0.04 15.60
N ASP A 126 5.93 0.79 14.97
CA ASP A 126 5.39 2.01 15.58
C ASP A 126 3.99 1.74 16.13
N LYS A 127 3.58 2.49 17.16
CA LYS A 127 2.26 2.33 17.79
C LYS A 127 1.12 2.76 16.85
N GLU A 128 1.41 3.59 15.84
CA GLU A 128 0.50 3.96 14.76
C GLU A 128 0.50 2.97 13.58
N ASP A 129 1.36 1.94 13.58
CA ASP A 129 1.47 0.98 12.47
C ASP A 129 0.36 -0.08 12.53
N HIS A 130 -0.75 0.21 11.86
CA HIS A 130 -1.94 -0.65 11.79
C HIS A 130 -1.85 -1.65 10.63
N VAL A 131 -1.06 -2.71 10.83
CA VAL A 131 -0.77 -3.72 9.80
C VAL A 131 -2.02 -4.53 9.41
N CYS A 132 -2.16 -4.84 8.11
CA CYS A 132 -3.21 -5.69 7.53
C CYS A 132 -4.66 -5.18 7.66
N ILE A 133 -4.90 -3.93 8.05
CA ILE A 133 -6.21 -3.31 7.96
C ILE A 133 -6.41 -2.81 6.52
N LYS A 134 -7.27 -3.49 5.78
CA LYS A 134 -7.79 -2.93 4.52
C LYS A 134 -8.75 -1.81 4.90
N GLU A 135 -8.69 -0.67 4.21
CA GLU A 135 -9.72 0.38 4.29
C GLU A 135 -11.06 -0.22 3.85
N GLN A 136 -11.78 -0.82 4.79
CA GLN A 136 -13.14 -1.27 4.61
C GLN A 136 -14.03 -0.16 5.16
N ASN A 137 -14.86 0.43 4.30
CA ASN A 137 -15.93 1.40 4.58
C ASN A 137 -15.88 2.06 5.97
N GLY A 138 -15.25 3.23 6.04
CA GLY A 138 -15.18 4.05 7.25
C GLY A 138 -13.74 4.30 7.72
N ILE A 139 -13.60 5.21 8.69
CA ILE A 139 -12.31 5.53 9.29
C ILE A 139 -11.97 4.52 10.39
N LEU A 140 -10.73 4.05 10.45
CA LEU A 140 -10.26 3.25 11.57
C LEU A 140 -10.32 4.10 12.85
N VAL A 141 -11.00 3.58 13.87
CA VAL A 141 -11.13 4.24 15.18
C VAL A 141 -10.18 3.62 16.20
N GLY A 142 -10.02 2.30 16.14
CA GLY A 142 -9.20 1.55 17.08
C GLY A 142 -9.61 0.09 17.15
N TYR A 143 -9.27 -0.54 18.27
CA TYR A 143 -9.41 -1.97 18.49
C TYR A 143 -10.05 -2.24 19.84
N ILE A 144 -10.88 -3.28 19.88
CA ILE A 144 -11.24 -3.96 21.12
C ILE A 144 -10.37 -5.20 21.24
N TYR A 145 -9.72 -5.37 22.38
CA TYR A 145 -8.86 -6.52 22.66
C TYR A 145 -9.25 -7.20 23.96
N LYS A 146 -8.77 -8.44 24.10
CA LYS A 146 -8.93 -9.27 25.28
C LYS A 146 -7.58 -9.83 25.73
N ILE A 147 -7.39 -9.91 27.03
CA ILE A 147 -6.27 -10.62 27.67
C ILE A 147 -6.87 -11.66 28.59
N THR A 148 -6.64 -12.95 28.32
CA THR A 148 -7.17 -14.07 29.10
C THR A 148 -6.04 -14.76 29.87
N ASN A 149 -6.24 -15.01 31.16
CA ASN A 149 -5.36 -15.89 31.93
C ASN A 149 -5.86 -17.33 31.81
N LYS A 150 -5.11 -18.22 31.17
CA LYS A 150 -5.51 -19.62 30.94
C LYS A 150 -5.69 -20.43 32.22
N ARG A 151 -5.01 -20.04 33.31
CA ARG A 151 -5.06 -20.74 34.59
C ARG A 151 -6.39 -20.49 35.31
N THR A 152 -6.79 -19.23 35.38
CA THR A 152 -8.02 -18.83 36.08
C THR A 152 -9.22 -18.72 35.15
N MET A 153 -8.99 -18.70 33.84
CA MET A 153 -9.96 -18.38 32.79
C MET A 153 -10.57 -16.97 32.88
N SER A 154 -10.12 -16.16 33.83
CA SER A 154 -10.49 -14.74 33.96
C SER A 154 -9.91 -13.94 32.81
N CYS A 155 -10.62 -12.89 32.41
CA CYS A 155 -10.18 -12.04 31.32
C CYS A 155 -10.30 -10.55 31.61
N TYR A 156 -9.54 -9.77 30.85
CA TYR A 156 -9.65 -8.33 30.76
C TYR A 156 -10.02 -7.96 29.34
N VAL A 157 -11.01 -7.09 29.18
CA VAL A 157 -11.38 -6.48 27.90
C VAL A 157 -11.02 -5.01 27.94
N GLY A 158 -10.37 -4.52 26.88
CA GLY A 158 -10.01 -3.12 26.77
C GLY A 158 -10.08 -2.60 25.35
N GLN A 159 -9.99 -1.28 25.20
CA GLN A 159 -9.87 -0.58 23.92
C GLN A 159 -8.52 0.11 23.74
N THR A 160 -8.08 0.30 22.48
CA THR A 160 -6.92 1.13 22.12
C THR A 160 -7.10 1.76 20.75
N VAL A 161 -6.56 2.97 20.56
CA VAL A 161 -6.44 3.60 19.22
C VAL A 161 -5.13 3.21 18.53
N ASN A 162 -4.11 2.84 19.31
CA ASN A 162 -2.82 2.35 18.81
C ASN A 162 -2.91 0.86 18.45
N ALA A 163 -1.91 0.35 17.71
CA ALA A 163 -1.75 -1.06 17.44
C ALA A 163 -1.78 -1.89 18.75
N PRO A 164 -2.60 -2.97 18.81
CA PRO A 164 -2.85 -3.73 20.05
C PRO A 164 -1.60 -4.22 20.77
N LEU A 165 -0.56 -4.58 20.02
CA LEU A 165 0.72 -5.05 20.57
C LEU A 165 1.31 -4.10 21.62
N PHE A 166 1.27 -2.78 21.37
CA PHE A 166 1.80 -1.79 22.31
C PHE A 166 0.96 -1.68 23.57
N ARG A 167 -0.37 -1.81 23.42
CA ARG A 167 -1.26 -1.74 24.57
C ARG A 167 -1.10 -2.97 25.47
N TRP A 168 -0.95 -4.15 24.88
CA TRP A 168 -0.62 -5.38 25.60
C TRP A 168 0.71 -5.25 26.33
N TRP A 169 1.73 -4.72 25.66
CA TRP A 169 3.04 -4.49 26.28
C TRP A 169 2.98 -3.51 27.46
N GLN A 170 2.16 -2.45 27.37
CA GLN A 170 1.94 -1.53 28.49
C GLN A 170 1.31 -2.24 29.70
N HIS A 171 0.34 -3.15 29.49
CA HIS A 171 -0.21 -3.94 30.59
C HIS A 171 0.85 -4.83 31.24
N LEU A 172 1.71 -5.46 30.44
CA LEU A 172 2.80 -6.28 30.97
C LEU A 172 3.86 -5.47 31.73
N LYS A 173 4.14 -4.22 31.34
CA LYS A 173 5.19 -3.42 31.98
C LYS A 173 4.72 -2.61 33.18
N CYS A 174 3.53 -2.04 33.10
CA CYS A 174 3.11 -0.95 33.98
C CYS A 174 1.88 -1.30 34.82
N ASP A 175 1.20 -2.40 34.51
CA ASP A 175 -0.06 -2.76 35.15
C ASP A 175 0.11 -4.02 36.02
N SER A 176 -0.33 -3.94 37.27
CA SER A 176 -0.33 -5.06 38.21
C SER A 176 -1.59 -5.93 38.11
N LYS A 177 -2.47 -5.67 37.11
CA LYS A 177 -3.70 -6.45 36.89
C LYS A 177 -3.48 -7.93 36.61
N PHE A 178 -2.36 -8.28 35.99
CA PHE A 178 -2.07 -9.66 35.60
C PHE A 178 -0.90 -10.20 36.41
N GLU A 179 -0.98 -11.47 36.79
CA GLU A 179 0.18 -12.17 37.31
C GLU A 179 1.21 -12.32 36.18
N GLN A 180 2.35 -11.64 36.31
CA GLN A 180 3.40 -11.59 35.27
C GLN A 180 4.44 -12.70 35.44
N SER A 181 4.20 -13.67 36.33
CA SER A 181 5.13 -14.74 36.66
C SER A 181 5.39 -15.68 35.49
N ASP A 182 4.39 -15.86 34.60
CA ASP A 182 4.50 -16.68 33.39
C ASP A 182 3.65 -16.11 32.25
N LEU A 183 4.32 -15.50 31.25
CA LEU A 183 3.66 -14.96 30.07
C LEU A 183 2.95 -16.02 29.23
N SER A 184 3.40 -17.29 29.31
CA SER A 184 2.79 -18.37 28.56
C SER A 184 1.35 -18.65 28.99
N GLU A 185 0.95 -18.19 30.18
CA GLU A 185 -0.40 -18.32 30.72
C GLU A 185 -1.37 -17.25 30.20
N LEU A 186 -0.87 -16.22 29.51
CA LEU A 186 -1.68 -15.14 28.96
C LEU A 186 -1.95 -15.36 27.47
N VAL A 187 -3.21 -15.18 27.07
CA VAL A 187 -3.65 -15.16 25.67
C VAL A 187 -4.08 -13.75 25.32
N PHE A 188 -3.50 -13.20 24.25
CA PHE A 188 -3.79 -11.86 23.75
C PHE A 188 -4.58 -11.97 22.45
N GLU A 189 -5.73 -11.30 22.39
CA GLU A 189 -6.66 -11.41 21.28
C GLU A 189 -7.16 -10.03 20.87
N VAL A 190 -7.29 -9.80 19.56
CA VAL A 190 -8.09 -8.71 19.02
C VAL A 190 -9.50 -9.26 18.81
N LEU A 191 -10.48 -8.71 19.51
CA LEU A 191 -11.88 -9.09 19.37
C LEU A 191 -12.54 -8.40 18.19
N GLU A 192 -12.21 -7.12 17.99
CA GLU A 192 -12.80 -6.30 16.94
C GLU A 192 -11.87 -5.19 16.48
N VAL A 193 -11.83 -4.97 15.16
CA VAL A 193 -11.26 -3.78 14.54
C VAL A 193 -12.41 -2.80 14.28
N VAL A 194 -12.44 -1.70 15.00
CA VAL A 194 -13.57 -0.77 15.01
C VAL A 194 -13.36 0.32 13.96
N HIS A 195 -14.24 0.36 12.97
CA HIS A 195 -14.34 1.43 11.98
C HIS A 195 -15.53 2.34 12.29
N TYR A 196 -15.53 3.58 11.82
CA TYR A 196 -16.65 4.51 11.95
C TYR A 196 -16.98 5.16 10.61
N ASP A 197 -18.25 5.11 10.24
CA ASP A 197 -18.82 5.86 9.12
C ASP A 197 -20.08 6.58 9.59
N ALA A 198 -20.05 7.91 9.55
CA ALA A 198 -21.17 8.76 9.99
C ALA A 198 -22.50 8.45 9.29
N LYS A 199 -22.50 7.79 8.12
CA LYS A 199 -23.72 7.38 7.42
C LYS A 199 -24.33 6.10 7.97
N THR A 200 -23.50 5.12 8.34
CA THR A 200 -23.96 3.80 8.81
C THR A 200 -23.99 3.69 10.33
N ASP A 201 -23.26 4.56 11.03
CA ASP A 201 -23.08 4.55 12.48
C ASP A 201 -23.84 5.69 13.19
N ALA A 202 -24.97 6.11 12.63
CA ALA A 202 -25.76 7.25 13.11
C ALA A 202 -26.28 7.10 14.55
N ILE A 203 -26.29 5.88 15.10
CA ILE A 203 -26.64 5.58 16.49
C ILE A 203 -25.58 6.06 17.49
N TYR A 204 -24.35 6.27 17.03
CA TYR A 204 -23.26 6.76 17.86
C TYR A 204 -23.06 8.25 17.66
N THR A 205 -22.77 8.96 18.75
CA THR A 205 -22.55 10.41 18.72
C THR A 205 -21.29 10.78 17.93
N ASN A 206 -20.27 9.93 18.00
CA ASN A 206 -19.00 10.07 17.27
C ASN A 206 -18.22 8.75 17.28
N ALA A 207 -17.07 8.73 16.58
CA ALA A 207 -16.18 7.57 16.54
C ALA A 207 -15.74 7.07 17.93
N LYS A 208 -15.41 7.98 18.86
CA LYS A 208 -14.99 7.59 20.21
C LYS A 208 -16.13 6.97 21.01
N ASP A 209 -17.34 7.48 20.82
CA ASP A 209 -18.56 6.93 21.40
C ASP A 209 -18.80 5.49 20.90
N LYS A 210 -18.66 5.24 19.59
CA LYS A 210 -18.71 3.88 19.04
C LYS A 210 -17.69 2.96 19.72
N LEU A 211 -16.43 3.37 19.80
CA LEU A 211 -15.36 2.56 20.41
C LEU A 211 -15.67 2.22 21.89
N ASN A 212 -16.13 3.19 22.67
CA ASN A 212 -16.52 2.99 24.07
C ASN A 212 -17.71 2.01 24.19
N ASN A 213 -18.72 2.14 23.33
CA ASN A 213 -19.89 1.26 23.33
C ASN A 213 -19.55 -0.18 22.93
N ARG A 214 -18.64 -0.36 21.96
CA ARG A 214 -18.13 -1.69 21.60
C ARG A 214 -17.37 -2.32 22.76
N GLU A 215 -16.46 -1.59 23.41
CA GLU A 215 -15.77 -2.07 24.62
C GLU A 215 -16.75 -2.54 25.70
N ALA A 216 -17.74 -1.71 26.03
CA ALA A 216 -18.77 -2.04 27.02
C ALA A 216 -19.54 -3.31 26.68
N SER A 217 -19.82 -3.53 25.39
CA SER A 217 -20.55 -4.70 24.91
C SER A 217 -19.74 -5.99 25.10
N TYR A 218 -18.43 -5.96 24.84
CA TYR A 218 -17.57 -7.12 25.08
C TYR A 218 -17.27 -7.37 26.55
N ILE A 219 -17.14 -6.31 27.37
CA ILE A 219 -17.01 -6.46 28.84
C ILE A 219 -18.20 -7.26 29.37
N ARG A 220 -19.43 -6.95 28.93
CA ARG A 220 -20.64 -7.71 29.28
C ARG A 220 -20.64 -9.13 28.73
N LEU A 221 -20.31 -9.28 27.44
CA LEU A 221 -20.31 -10.59 26.77
C LEU A 221 -19.43 -11.62 27.48
N PHE A 222 -18.30 -11.17 28.04
CA PHE A 222 -17.35 -12.02 28.74
C PHE A 222 -17.44 -11.97 30.26
N ASP A 223 -18.44 -11.27 30.81
CA ASP A 223 -18.58 -11.01 32.25
C ASP A 223 -17.27 -10.58 32.93
N ALA A 224 -16.53 -9.69 32.24
CA ALA A 224 -15.14 -9.41 32.58
C ALA A 224 -14.99 -8.58 33.88
N VAL A 225 -16.08 -8.20 34.53
CA VAL A 225 -16.11 -7.48 35.81
C VAL A 225 -16.24 -8.45 36.97
N GLU A 226 -17.26 -9.32 36.96
CA GLU A 226 -17.51 -10.26 38.06
C GLU A 226 -16.57 -11.46 37.99
N GLU A 227 -16.31 -11.97 36.78
CA GLU A 227 -15.47 -13.16 36.54
C GLU A 227 -14.09 -12.79 35.95
N GLY A 228 -13.76 -11.50 35.90
CA GLY A 228 -12.59 -10.96 35.20
C GLY A 228 -11.78 -9.91 35.95
N TYR A 229 -11.02 -9.11 35.18
CA TYR A 229 -10.09 -8.10 35.69
C TYR A 229 -10.52 -6.65 35.38
N ASN A 230 -11.68 -6.45 34.74
CA ASN A 230 -12.27 -5.13 34.56
C ASN A 230 -12.80 -4.62 35.89
N ALA A 231 -12.47 -3.39 36.26
CA ALA A 231 -12.83 -2.85 37.58
C ALA A 231 -14.26 -2.28 37.63
N VAL A 232 -14.83 -1.94 36.46
CA VAL A 232 -16.10 -1.22 36.37
C VAL A 232 -16.85 -1.71 35.14
N GLN A 233 -18.15 -1.97 35.33
CA GLN A 233 -19.09 -2.16 34.23
C GLN A 233 -19.45 -0.80 33.63
N PRO A 234 -19.15 -0.53 32.34
CA PRO A 234 -19.52 0.74 31.73
C PRO A 234 -21.05 0.89 31.66
N LYS A 235 -21.53 2.13 31.85
CA LYS A 235 -22.97 2.46 31.80
C LYS A 235 -23.59 2.03 30.47
N GLU A 236 -24.82 1.56 30.52
CA GLU A 236 -25.60 1.25 29.33
C GLU A 236 -25.87 2.53 28.51
N HIS A 237 -25.71 2.42 27.20
CA HIS A 237 -26.53 3.17 26.28
C HIS A 237 -27.73 2.29 25.96
N GLU A 238 -28.93 2.74 26.30
CA GLU A 238 -30.19 2.12 25.86
C GLU A 238 -30.29 2.29 24.34
N ALA A 239 -29.63 1.42 23.57
CA ALA A 239 -29.99 1.22 22.17
C ALA A 239 -31.22 0.31 22.17
N THR A 240 -32.34 0.87 21.71
CA THR A 240 -33.59 0.12 21.61
C THR A 240 -33.51 -0.84 20.43
N LEU A 241 -34.30 -1.92 20.44
CA LEU A 241 -34.36 -2.88 19.34
C LEU A 241 -34.68 -2.23 17.97
N PHE A 242 -35.20 -0.99 17.97
CA PHE A 242 -35.50 -0.20 16.79
C PHE A 242 -34.27 0.46 16.15
N ASP A 243 -33.12 0.50 16.84
CA ASP A 243 -31.88 1.09 16.33
C ASP A 243 -31.03 0.09 15.51
N LEU A 244 -31.50 -1.16 15.38
CA LEU A 244 -30.81 -2.28 14.71
C LEU A 244 -31.57 -2.84 13.49
N ILE A 245 -32.64 -2.18 13.04
CA ILE A 245 -33.43 -2.53 11.83
C ILE A 245 -33.33 -1.37 10.84
#